data_AF-C6H9M0-F1
#
_entry.id   AF-C6H9M0-F1
#
_cell.length_a   1.000
_cell.length_b   1.000
_cell.length_c   1.000
_cell.angle_alpha   90.00
_cell.angle_beta   90.00
_cell.angle_gamma   90.00
#
_symmetry.space_group_name_H-M   'P 1'
#
loop_
_entity.id
_entity.type
_entity.pdbx_description
1 polymer ?
#
loop_
_entity_poly.entity_id
_entity_poly.type
_entity_poly.pdbx_seq_one_letter_code
_entity_poly.pdbx_strand_id
1 'polypeptide(L)'
;MVPPKETEVDHTIPKPSASVILISPRNEVLLLHRVQTSSSFPSAHVFPGGNISSQDGDFPPAGHSDSHDEGPHYRRAAIRELFEESGILLAKNRRTGKMIYVDADQREIGRHAIHKNKITFNQWLAGIDEDAEPDIDPLIPFTHWITPTTNHRRYTTQMYLYFLPLSPESKSIIGSEESDVQAPTSDGGLEITEARFLPASEWLRLAKNGDVIMFPPQAFLLSFVAQFLERPGESATAVSKEESTRRRAELVGFVHSGSPPWTDKFISPTTIGHATDGRSILRLDYVGPELQGSAKKGEPDRVVLVRFCKEGPREVETSTTKNQASPSQYRLLPGNSHKFAKMENEQGKIVDLYVPRKCSATNRIIKAKDHASVQISIAKVDENGRYTGENQVYALCGFVRARGESDDSLNRLAQRDGFLKNITIK
;
A
#
# COMPACT_ATOMS: atom_id res chain seq x y z
N MET A 1 3.24 19.82 -40.24
CA MET A 1 2.18 19.28 -39.36
C MET A 1 2.54 19.64 -37.94
N VAL A 2 1.71 20.45 -37.28
CA VAL A 2 1.84 20.70 -35.84
C VAL A 2 1.44 19.39 -35.14
N PRO A 3 2.25 18.84 -34.21
CA PRO A 3 1.83 17.66 -33.46
C PRO A 3 0.50 17.96 -32.76
N PRO A 4 -0.44 17.01 -32.71
CA PRO A 4 -1.70 17.24 -32.01
C PRO A 4 -1.37 17.69 -30.58
N LYS A 5 -1.95 18.83 -30.16
CA LYS A 5 -1.92 19.28 -28.77
C LYS A 5 -2.42 18.11 -27.93
N GLU A 6 -1.58 17.57 -27.06
CA GLU A 6 -2.01 16.63 -26.02
C GLU A 6 -3.22 17.28 -25.33
N THR A 7 -4.37 16.62 -25.41
CA THR A 7 -5.58 17.03 -24.71
C THR A 7 -5.23 17.12 -23.24
N GLU A 8 -5.29 18.32 -22.68
CA GLU A 8 -5.00 18.59 -21.28
C GLU A 8 -5.88 17.67 -20.42
N VAL A 9 -5.24 16.76 -19.69
CA VAL A 9 -5.98 15.72 -18.96
C VAL A 9 -6.60 16.34 -17.72
N ASP A 10 -7.93 16.44 -17.68
CA ASP A 10 -8.65 16.92 -16.50
C ASP A 10 -8.50 15.92 -15.35
N HIS A 11 -7.72 16.31 -14.35
CA HIS A 11 -7.45 15.49 -13.16
C HIS A 11 -8.59 15.48 -12.13
N THR A 12 -9.61 16.33 -12.31
CA THR A 12 -10.79 16.41 -11.44
C THR A 12 -11.85 15.36 -11.80
N ILE A 13 -11.78 14.81 -13.01
CA ILE A 13 -12.60 13.66 -13.43
C ILE A 13 -11.94 12.38 -12.90
N PRO A 14 -12.67 11.53 -12.14
CA PRO A 14 -12.11 10.29 -11.62
C PRO A 14 -11.61 9.36 -12.73
N LYS A 15 -10.33 9.00 -12.70
CA LYS A 15 -9.75 8.03 -13.63
C LYS A 15 -10.06 6.59 -13.21
N PRO A 16 -10.49 5.70 -14.12
CA PRO A 16 -10.63 4.27 -13.86
C PRO A 16 -9.31 3.63 -13.41
N SER A 17 -9.37 2.89 -12.31
CA SER A 17 -8.19 2.25 -11.68
C SER A 17 -8.59 0.97 -10.95
N ALA A 18 -7.62 0.08 -10.75
CA ALA A 18 -7.84 -1.19 -10.05
C ALA A 18 -6.72 -1.45 -9.05
N SER A 19 -7.03 -2.12 -7.94
CA SER A 19 -6.06 -2.46 -6.91
C SER A 19 -6.35 -3.82 -6.27
N VAL A 20 -5.30 -4.52 -5.84
CA VAL A 20 -5.37 -5.90 -5.36
C VAL A 20 -4.90 -6.00 -3.91
N ILE A 21 -5.78 -6.50 -3.05
CA ILE A 21 -5.45 -6.98 -1.71
C ILE A 21 -4.94 -8.42 -1.87
N LEU A 22 -3.63 -8.55 -2.09
CA LEU A 22 -2.99 -9.85 -2.27
C LEU A 22 -2.71 -10.49 -0.90
N ILE A 23 -3.24 -11.69 -0.70
CA ILE A 23 -3.17 -12.43 0.57
C ILE A 23 -2.23 -13.64 0.40
N SER A 24 -1.14 -13.66 1.18
CA SER A 24 -0.13 -14.72 1.17
C SER A 24 -0.70 -16.03 1.72
N PRO A 25 -0.08 -17.20 1.48
CA PRO A 25 -0.47 -18.47 2.10
C PRO A 25 -0.50 -18.42 3.65
N ARG A 26 0.26 -17.50 4.26
CA ARG A 26 0.29 -17.23 5.69
C ARG A 26 -0.79 -16.23 6.17
N ASN A 27 -1.71 -15.85 5.28
CA ASN A 27 -2.75 -14.84 5.52
C ASN A 27 -2.21 -13.43 5.81
N GLU A 28 -1.02 -13.12 5.33
CA GLU A 28 -0.44 -11.78 5.38
C GLU A 28 -0.87 -11.00 4.13
N VAL A 29 -0.91 -9.67 4.24
CA VAL A 29 -1.33 -8.78 3.15
C VAL A 29 -0.14 -8.00 2.61
N LEU A 30 0.00 -7.98 1.28
CA LEU A 30 1.02 -7.19 0.60
C LEU A 30 0.63 -5.71 0.57
N LEU A 31 1.48 -4.85 1.16
CA LEU A 31 1.48 -3.42 0.90
C LEU A 31 2.83 -2.99 0.31
N LEU A 32 2.77 -1.96 -0.52
CA LEU A 32 3.90 -1.30 -1.16
C LEU A 32 4.13 0.07 -0.51
N HIS A 33 5.39 0.46 -0.36
CA HIS A 33 5.80 1.77 0.10
C HIS A 33 6.27 2.62 -1.09
N ARG A 34 5.45 3.60 -1.46
CA ARG A 34 5.71 4.47 -2.62
C ARG A 34 6.87 5.43 -2.37
N VAL A 35 7.61 5.77 -3.42
CA VAL A 35 8.66 6.81 -3.36
C VAL A 35 8.08 8.18 -2.98
N GLN A 36 8.90 9.03 -2.36
CA GLN A 36 8.50 10.39 -1.99
C GLN A 36 8.18 11.26 -3.21
N THR A 37 8.80 10.98 -4.36
CA THR A 37 8.60 11.69 -5.63
C THR A 37 7.33 11.27 -6.37
N SER A 38 6.57 10.30 -5.86
CA SER A 38 5.36 9.81 -6.51
C SER A 38 4.33 10.93 -6.68
N SER A 39 3.81 11.11 -7.89
CA SER A 39 2.81 12.15 -8.18
C SER A 39 1.47 11.91 -7.49
N SER A 40 1.24 10.68 -7.01
CA SER A 40 0.05 10.27 -6.28
C SER A 40 0.48 9.48 -5.04
N PHE A 41 -0.12 9.80 -3.90
CA PHE A 41 0.12 9.10 -2.63
C PHE A 41 1.62 8.97 -2.24
N PRO A 42 2.40 10.07 -2.23
CA PRO A 42 3.84 10.01 -1.94
C PRO A 42 4.11 9.42 -0.55
N SER A 43 5.11 8.53 -0.45
CA SER A 43 5.49 7.86 0.80
C SER A 43 4.38 7.03 1.47
N ALA A 44 3.26 6.79 0.76
CA ALA A 44 2.15 6.01 1.28
C ALA A 44 2.42 4.51 1.24
N HIS A 45 1.85 3.80 2.20
CA HIS A 45 1.69 2.36 2.19
C HIS A 45 0.35 2.03 1.54
N VAL A 46 0.39 1.36 0.39
CA VAL A 46 -0.78 1.11 -0.46
C VAL A 46 -0.83 -0.35 -0.90
N PHE A 47 -2.02 -0.83 -1.22
CA PHE A 47 -2.15 -2.05 -2.02
C PHE A 47 -1.58 -1.81 -3.43
N PRO A 48 -0.98 -2.83 -4.07
CA PRO A 48 -0.61 -2.74 -5.48
C PRO A 48 -1.80 -2.34 -6.35
N GLY A 49 -1.58 -1.44 -7.31
CA GLY A 49 -2.65 -1.00 -8.20
C GLY A 49 -2.38 0.33 -8.90
N GLY A 50 -3.14 0.57 -9.95
CA GLY A 50 -2.93 1.72 -10.82
C GLY A 50 -4.07 1.94 -11.80
N ASN A 51 -3.84 2.82 -12.76
CA ASN A 51 -4.84 3.20 -13.76
C ASN A 51 -5.05 2.08 -14.77
N ILE A 52 -6.29 1.96 -15.25
CA ILE A 52 -6.55 1.15 -16.43
C ILE A 52 -5.89 1.82 -17.63
N SER A 53 -5.22 1.04 -18.46
CA SER A 53 -4.51 1.47 -19.65
C SER A 53 -5.08 0.77 -20.89
N SER A 54 -4.76 1.27 -22.09
CA SER A 54 -5.22 0.67 -23.34
C SER A 54 -4.75 -0.78 -23.54
N GLN A 55 -3.70 -1.22 -22.85
CA GLN A 55 -3.24 -2.61 -22.92
C GLN A 55 -4.13 -3.58 -22.12
N ASP A 56 -4.98 -3.05 -21.25
CA ASP A 56 -5.93 -3.81 -20.43
C ASP A 56 -7.24 -4.10 -21.18
N GLY A 57 -7.33 -3.76 -22.46
CA GLY A 57 -8.49 -3.91 -23.34
C GLY A 57 -9.33 -2.65 -23.43
N ASP A 58 -10.45 -2.72 -24.16
CA ASP A 58 -11.35 -1.56 -24.31
C ASP A 58 -12.08 -1.27 -23.00
N PHE A 59 -12.11 0.01 -22.62
CA PHE A 59 -12.78 0.49 -21.42
C PHE A 59 -13.38 1.90 -21.65
N PRO A 60 -14.46 2.26 -20.94
CA PRO A 60 -15.05 3.59 -21.04
C PRO A 60 -14.06 4.68 -20.60
N PRO A 61 -14.00 5.83 -21.30
CA PRO A 61 -13.13 6.93 -20.89
C PRO A 61 -13.58 7.52 -19.55
N ALA A 62 -12.65 8.18 -18.84
CA ALA A 62 -12.95 8.87 -17.59
C ALA A 62 -14.13 9.84 -17.76
N GLY A 63 -15.10 9.79 -16.83
CA GLY A 63 -16.30 10.62 -16.84
C GLY A 63 -17.48 10.07 -17.65
N HIS A 64 -17.30 8.94 -18.36
CA HIS A 64 -18.43 8.19 -18.91
C HIS A 64 -19.26 7.57 -17.77
N SER A 65 -20.59 7.39 -17.95
CA SER A 65 -21.48 6.81 -16.92
C SER A 65 -20.97 5.45 -16.41
N ASP A 66 -20.52 4.63 -17.35
CA ASP A 66 -20.09 3.25 -17.10
C ASP A 66 -18.60 3.18 -16.73
N SER A 67 -17.90 4.32 -16.63
CA SER A 67 -16.49 4.34 -16.26
C SER A 67 -16.23 3.85 -14.83
N HIS A 68 -17.27 3.74 -14.01
CA HIS A 68 -17.24 3.22 -12.64
C HIS A 68 -17.59 1.73 -12.57
N ASP A 69 -18.04 1.11 -13.65
CA ASP A 69 -18.50 -0.27 -13.62
C ASP A 69 -17.34 -1.24 -13.83
N GLU A 70 -17.30 -2.26 -12.98
CA GLU A 70 -16.28 -3.30 -13.02
C GLU A 70 -16.38 -4.15 -14.28
N GLY A 71 -15.23 -4.63 -14.77
CA GLY A 71 -15.21 -5.54 -15.91
C GLY A 71 -13.83 -6.16 -16.15
N PRO A 72 -13.69 -6.95 -17.23
CA PRO A 72 -12.43 -7.65 -17.52
C PRO A 72 -11.20 -6.74 -17.63
N HIS A 73 -11.39 -5.48 -18.05
CA HIS A 73 -10.31 -4.49 -18.14
C HIS A 73 -9.81 -4.02 -16.77
N TYR A 74 -10.71 -3.86 -15.78
CA TYR A 74 -10.31 -3.60 -14.39
C TYR A 74 -9.48 -4.76 -13.83
N ARG A 75 -9.91 -6.00 -14.09
CA ARG A 75 -9.20 -7.20 -13.60
C ARG A 75 -7.81 -7.34 -14.21
N ARG A 76 -7.67 -7.14 -15.53
CA ARG A 76 -6.38 -7.16 -16.22
C ARG A 76 -5.45 -6.06 -15.71
N ALA A 77 -5.96 -4.85 -15.52
CA ALA A 77 -5.20 -3.76 -14.92
C ALA A 77 -4.71 -4.13 -13.51
N ALA A 78 -5.56 -4.72 -12.68
CA ALA A 78 -5.19 -5.12 -11.32
C ALA A 78 -4.01 -6.11 -11.29
N ILE A 79 -4.03 -7.12 -12.17
CA ILE A 79 -2.94 -8.12 -12.29
C ILE A 79 -1.67 -7.50 -12.90
N ARG A 80 -1.82 -6.66 -13.93
CA ARG A 80 -0.68 -5.99 -14.57
C ARG A 80 0.03 -5.07 -13.58
N GLU A 81 -0.71 -4.20 -12.90
CA GLU A 81 -0.17 -3.27 -11.90
C GLU A 81 0.47 -4.01 -10.72
N LEU A 82 -0.12 -5.12 -10.27
CA LEU A 82 0.52 -5.98 -9.27
C LEU A 82 1.90 -6.45 -9.73
N PHE A 83 2.02 -6.90 -10.99
CA PHE A 83 3.30 -7.33 -11.54
C PHE A 83 4.29 -6.16 -11.71
N GLU A 84 3.85 -5.04 -12.26
CA GLU A 84 4.67 -3.83 -12.45
C GLU A 84 5.19 -3.26 -11.12
N GLU A 85 4.38 -3.25 -10.07
CA GLU A 85 4.74 -2.60 -8.80
C GLU A 85 5.37 -3.56 -7.77
N SER A 86 5.17 -4.89 -7.88
CA SER A 86 5.71 -5.85 -6.90
C SER A 86 6.57 -6.97 -7.47
N GLY A 87 6.57 -7.17 -8.79
CA GLY A 87 7.24 -8.30 -9.43
C GLY A 87 6.56 -9.66 -9.25
N ILE A 88 5.43 -9.71 -8.52
CA ILE A 88 4.64 -10.93 -8.36
C ILE A 88 3.86 -11.20 -9.64
N LEU A 89 4.14 -12.34 -10.27
CA LEU A 89 3.46 -12.76 -11.49
C LEU A 89 2.25 -13.66 -11.18
N LEU A 90 1.05 -13.17 -11.51
CA LEU A 90 -0.18 -13.97 -11.49
C LEU A 90 -0.64 -14.24 -12.94
N ALA A 91 -0.10 -15.31 -13.51
CA ALA A 91 -0.44 -15.77 -14.84
C ALA A 91 -0.62 -17.28 -14.86
N LYS A 92 -1.49 -17.78 -15.75
CA LYS A 92 -1.76 -19.21 -15.94
C LYS A 92 -1.66 -19.58 -17.42
N ASN A 93 -1.37 -20.84 -17.68
CA ASN A 93 -1.56 -21.44 -18.99
C ASN A 93 -3.05 -21.72 -19.17
N ARG A 94 -3.69 -21.09 -20.15
CA ARG A 94 -5.15 -21.16 -20.35
C ARG A 94 -5.68 -22.57 -20.65
N ARG A 95 -4.86 -23.45 -21.22
CA ARG A 95 -5.27 -24.84 -21.55
C ARG A 95 -5.24 -25.74 -20.33
N THR A 96 -4.23 -25.57 -19.46
CA THR A 96 -3.99 -26.46 -18.33
C THR A 96 -4.51 -25.92 -17.00
N GLY A 97 -4.78 -24.61 -16.92
CA GLY A 97 -5.09 -23.90 -15.69
C GLY A 97 -3.92 -23.80 -14.71
N LYS A 98 -2.73 -24.29 -15.07
CA LYS A 98 -1.54 -24.24 -14.21
C LYS A 98 -0.91 -22.87 -14.27
N MET A 99 -0.40 -22.40 -13.14
CA MET A 99 0.31 -21.12 -13.07
C MET A 99 1.58 -21.16 -13.89
N ILE A 100 1.91 -20.05 -14.54
CA ILE A 100 3.15 -19.87 -15.28
C ILE A 100 4.27 -19.53 -14.30
N TYR A 101 5.37 -20.27 -14.40
CA TYR A 101 6.61 -19.94 -13.70
C TYR A 101 7.56 -19.22 -14.66
N VAL A 102 8.16 -18.13 -14.19
CA VAL A 102 9.20 -17.38 -14.88
C VAL A 102 10.29 -17.11 -13.85
N ASP A 103 11.56 -17.28 -14.17
CA ASP A 103 12.65 -16.99 -13.23
C ASP A 103 12.73 -15.49 -12.89
N ALA A 104 13.43 -15.16 -11.79
CA ALA A 104 13.46 -13.79 -11.26
C ALA A 104 14.07 -12.77 -12.25
N ASP A 105 15.12 -13.14 -12.98
CA ASP A 105 15.81 -12.24 -13.90
C ASP A 105 14.92 -11.93 -15.11
N GLN A 106 14.28 -12.96 -15.68
CA GLN A 106 13.34 -12.78 -16.79
C GLN A 106 12.09 -11.98 -16.37
N ARG A 107 11.58 -12.19 -15.15
CA ARG A 107 10.49 -11.36 -14.59
C ARG A 107 10.90 -9.89 -14.50
N GLU A 108 12.10 -9.61 -13.99
CA GLU A 108 12.57 -8.24 -13.83
C GLU A 108 12.82 -7.53 -15.18
N ILE A 109 13.33 -8.24 -16.18
CA ILE A 109 13.44 -7.73 -17.56
C ILE A 109 12.07 -7.41 -18.14
N GLY A 110 11.11 -8.33 -17.99
CA GLY A 110 9.73 -8.16 -18.44
C GLY A 110 9.06 -6.96 -17.80
N ARG A 111 9.11 -6.91 -16.47
CA ARG A 111 8.57 -5.84 -15.63
C ARG A 111 9.04 -4.46 -16.10
N HIS A 112 10.35 -4.29 -16.30
CA HIS A 112 10.90 -3.03 -16.81
C HIS A 112 10.45 -2.68 -18.23
N ALA A 113 10.30 -3.67 -19.11
CA ALA A 113 9.86 -3.45 -20.49
C ALA A 113 8.38 -3.04 -20.55
N ILE A 114 7.54 -3.67 -19.74
CA ILE A 114 6.10 -3.38 -19.63
C ILE A 114 5.88 -1.99 -19.05
N HIS A 115 6.52 -1.68 -17.91
CA HIS A 115 6.43 -0.36 -17.28
C HIS A 115 6.87 0.78 -18.22
N LYS A 116 7.89 0.55 -19.07
CA LYS A 116 8.35 1.50 -20.09
C LYS A 116 7.49 1.52 -21.36
N ASN A 117 6.36 0.81 -21.38
CA ASN A 117 5.48 0.65 -22.54
C ASN A 117 6.21 0.15 -23.81
N LYS A 118 7.29 -0.64 -23.66
CA LYS A 118 8.04 -1.22 -24.78
C LYS A 118 7.37 -2.48 -25.34
N ILE A 119 6.65 -3.19 -24.48
CA ILE A 119 5.88 -4.40 -24.79
C ILE A 119 4.65 -4.41 -23.87
N THR A 120 3.51 -4.90 -24.34
CA THR A 120 2.35 -5.04 -23.46
C THR A 120 2.50 -6.26 -22.55
N PHE A 121 1.80 -6.27 -21.42
CA PHE A 121 1.81 -7.42 -20.50
C PHE A 121 1.42 -8.73 -21.19
N ASN A 122 0.37 -8.71 -22.02
CA ASN A 122 -0.08 -9.89 -22.78
C ASN A 122 0.93 -10.34 -23.84
N GLN A 123 1.61 -9.40 -24.53
CA GLN A 123 2.66 -9.74 -25.49
C GLN A 123 3.87 -10.38 -24.80
N TRP A 124 4.25 -9.88 -23.63
CA TRP A 124 5.34 -10.45 -22.84
C TRP A 124 5.00 -11.86 -22.35
N LEU A 125 3.78 -12.08 -21.83
CA LEU A 125 3.29 -13.41 -21.46
C LEU A 125 3.31 -14.39 -22.63
N ALA A 126 2.80 -13.99 -23.80
CA ALA A 126 2.81 -14.82 -25.00
C ALA A 126 4.23 -15.18 -25.47
N GLY A 127 5.23 -14.34 -25.16
CA GLY A 127 6.64 -14.63 -25.42
C GLY A 127 7.25 -15.66 -24.46
N ILE A 128 6.61 -15.93 -23.32
CA ILE A 128 7.03 -16.95 -22.33
C ILE A 128 6.36 -18.29 -22.66
N ASP A 129 5.05 -18.28 -22.86
CA ASP A 129 4.23 -19.44 -23.22
C ASP A 129 3.06 -18.91 -24.09
N GLU A 130 2.85 -19.52 -25.26
CA GLU A 130 1.82 -19.09 -26.23
C GLU A 130 0.40 -19.11 -25.64
N ASP A 131 0.17 -19.94 -24.63
CA ASP A 131 -1.11 -20.08 -23.93
C ASP A 131 -1.19 -19.26 -22.65
N ALA A 132 -0.12 -18.56 -22.27
CA ALA A 132 -0.12 -17.75 -21.05
C ALA A 132 -1.17 -16.65 -21.12
N GLU A 133 -1.84 -16.43 -19.99
CA GLU A 133 -2.75 -15.32 -19.78
C GLU A 133 -2.72 -14.84 -18.32
N PRO A 134 -3.08 -13.57 -18.06
CA PRO A 134 -3.27 -13.07 -16.70
C PRO A 134 -4.34 -13.87 -15.95
N ASP A 135 -4.08 -14.25 -14.71
CA ASP A 135 -5.04 -15.03 -13.91
C ASP A 135 -6.10 -14.13 -13.26
N ILE A 136 -7.07 -13.68 -14.07
CA ILE A 136 -8.07 -12.69 -13.67
C ILE A 136 -9.33 -13.26 -13.01
N ASP A 137 -9.60 -14.55 -13.18
CA ASP A 137 -10.83 -15.17 -12.68
C ASP A 137 -10.89 -15.23 -11.14
N PRO A 138 -9.80 -15.53 -10.42
CA PRO A 138 -9.83 -15.59 -8.96
C PRO A 138 -9.92 -14.23 -8.26
N LEU A 139 -9.87 -13.11 -9.00
CA LEU A 139 -10.11 -11.79 -8.41
C LEU A 139 -11.55 -11.69 -7.92
N ILE A 140 -11.72 -11.45 -6.63
CA ILE A 140 -13.03 -11.27 -6.00
C ILE A 140 -13.24 -9.76 -5.83
N PRO A 141 -14.23 -9.14 -6.52
CA PRO A 141 -14.55 -7.74 -6.30
C PRO A 141 -14.85 -7.51 -4.82
N PHE A 142 -14.28 -6.47 -4.22
CA PHE A 142 -14.53 -6.16 -2.80
C PHE A 142 -15.29 -4.86 -2.61
N THR A 143 -14.75 -3.70 -2.97
CA THR A 143 -15.45 -2.40 -2.85
C THR A 143 -14.96 -1.45 -3.91
N HIS A 144 -15.79 -0.49 -4.31
CA HIS A 144 -15.42 0.55 -5.26
C HIS A 144 -15.24 1.89 -4.55
N TRP A 145 -14.12 2.57 -4.80
CA TRP A 145 -13.75 3.81 -4.11
C TRP A 145 -13.61 4.96 -5.09
N ILE A 146 -14.30 6.06 -4.82
CA ILE A 146 -14.20 7.29 -5.62
C ILE A 146 -13.47 8.33 -4.77
N THR A 147 -12.42 8.90 -5.33
CA THR A 147 -11.66 9.94 -4.64
C THR A 147 -12.55 11.17 -4.42
N PRO A 148 -12.60 11.75 -3.21
CA PRO A 148 -13.44 12.93 -2.93
C PRO A 148 -13.06 14.14 -3.77
N THR A 149 -14.04 14.99 -4.09
CA THR A 149 -13.89 16.20 -4.93
C THR A 149 -12.93 17.25 -4.37
N THR A 150 -12.60 17.18 -3.08
CA THR A 150 -11.61 18.04 -2.44
C THR A 150 -10.17 17.75 -2.88
N ASN A 151 -9.93 16.62 -3.57
CA ASN A 151 -8.62 16.25 -4.08
C ASN A 151 -8.47 16.66 -5.54
N HIS A 152 -7.30 17.21 -5.91
CA HIS A 152 -7.01 17.64 -7.27
C HIS A 152 -6.82 16.51 -8.28
N ARG A 153 -6.42 15.33 -7.81
CA ARG A 153 -6.29 14.11 -8.63
C ARG A 153 -7.27 13.09 -8.11
N ARG A 154 -8.15 12.62 -9.00
CA ARG A 154 -9.25 11.73 -8.62
C ARG A 154 -9.20 10.41 -9.39
N TYR A 155 -9.61 9.37 -8.70
CA TYR A 155 -9.65 8.00 -9.18
C TYR A 155 -10.98 7.36 -8.82
N THR A 156 -11.46 6.47 -9.68
CA THR A 156 -12.52 5.51 -9.38
C THR A 156 -11.86 4.12 -9.38
N THR A 157 -11.72 3.55 -8.19
CA THR A 157 -10.86 2.39 -7.95
C THR A 157 -11.67 1.19 -7.53
N GLN A 158 -11.64 0.14 -8.35
CA GLN A 158 -12.14 -1.17 -7.94
C GLN A 158 -11.07 -1.89 -7.10
N MET A 159 -11.43 -2.26 -5.87
CA MET A 159 -10.59 -3.07 -5.00
C MET A 159 -10.96 -4.54 -5.16
N TYR A 160 -9.95 -5.41 -5.27
CA TYR A 160 -10.12 -6.86 -5.36
C TYR A 160 -9.41 -7.59 -4.23
N LEU A 161 -9.94 -8.75 -3.84
CA LEU A 161 -9.20 -9.75 -3.07
C LEU A 161 -8.61 -10.77 -4.04
N TYR A 162 -7.37 -11.19 -3.77
CA TYR A 162 -6.75 -12.34 -4.42
C TYR A 162 -6.01 -13.18 -3.37
N PHE A 163 -6.31 -14.48 -3.31
CA PHE A 163 -5.68 -15.41 -2.38
C PHE A 163 -4.62 -16.25 -3.09
N LEU A 164 -3.36 -16.15 -2.66
CA LEU A 164 -2.34 -17.11 -3.06
C LEU A 164 -2.66 -18.49 -2.48
N PRO A 165 -2.45 -19.60 -3.22
CA PRO A 165 -2.87 -20.93 -2.80
C PRO A 165 -2.15 -21.37 -1.52
N LEU A 166 -2.88 -22.11 -0.66
CA LEU A 166 -2.36 -22.62 0.62
C LEU A 166 -1.40 -23.80 0.48
N SER A 167 -1.19 -24.34 -0.71
CA SER A 167 -0.30 -25.49 -0.90
C SER A 167 0.50 -25.45 -2.19
N PRO A 168 1.73 -25.99 -2.18
CA PRO A 168 2.59 -26.10 -3.36
C PRO A 168 2.17 -27.12 -4.43
N GLU A 169 0.96 -27.67 -4.38
CA GLU A 169 0.52 -28.67 -5.37
C GLU A 169 0.50 -28.10 -6.80
N SER A 170 0.54 -26.76 -6.94
CA SER A 170 1.03 -26.07 -8.13
C SER A 170 2.53 -25.76 -7.95
N LYS A 171 3.42 -26.67 -8.38
CA LYS A 171 4.88 -26.50 -8.44
C LYS A 171 5.38 -25.35 -9.34
N SER A 172 4.56 -24.33 -9.61
CA SER A 172 4.86 -23.26 -10.54
C SER A 172 4.59 -21.83 -10.04
N ILE A 173 4.08 -21.65 -8.81
CA ILE A 173 4.10 -20.32 -8.15
C ILE A 173 5.36 -20.15 -7.30
N ILE A 174 6.02 -21.26 -6.97
CA ILE A 174 6.90 -21.39 -5.83
C ILE A 174 8.29 -21.67 -6.37
N GLY A 175 9.26 -20.85 -5.96
CA GLY A 175 10.66 -21.05 -6.28
C GLY A 175 11.09 -22.49 -5.99
N SER A 176 12.09 -22.96 -6.70
CA SER A 176 12.73 -24.23 -6.44
C SER A 176 13.43 -24.18 -5.08
N GLU A 177 12.68 -24.49 -4.02
CA GLU A 177 13.04 -24.96 -2.67
C GLU A 177 11.91 -24.56 -1.70
N GLU A 178 11.69 -25.38 -0.68
CA GLU A 178 10.49 -25.43 0.15
C GLU A 178 10.06 -24.05 0.72
N SER A 179 8.79 -23.69 0.49
CA SER A 179 7.98 -22.73 1.27
C SER A 179 7.92 -21.22 0.92
N ASP A 180 8.56 -20.71 -0.13
CA ASP A 180 8.54 -19.26 -0.38
C ASP A 180 7.66 -18.81 -1.56
N VAL A 181 6.67 -17.96 -1.25
CA VAL A 181 6.00 -17.04 -2.19
C VAL A 181 7.07 -16.25 -2.94
N GLN A 182 6.88 -15.94 -4.23
CA GLN A 182 7.74 -15.00 -4.96
C GLN A 182 7.99 -13.76 -4.09
N ALA A 183 9.23 -13.57 -3.64
CA ALA A 183 9.57 -12.48 -2.77
C ALA A 183 9.23 -11.17 -3.51
N PRO A 184 8.34 -10.32 -2.96
CA PRO A 184 7.99 -9.09 -3.63
C PRO A 184 9.23 -8.19 -3.67
N THR A 185 9.51 -7.61 -4.83
CA THR A 185 10.66 -6.72 -5.02
C THR A 185 10.18 -5.30 -5.29
N SER A 186 10.86 -4.32 -4.69
CA SER A 186 10.83 -2.95 -5.19
C SER A 186 11.20 -2.92 -6.68
N ASP A 187 10.69 -1.97 -7.44
CA ASP A 187 11.11 -1.70 -8.83
C ASP A 187 12.47 -0.99 -8.91
N GLY A 188 13.39 -1.29 -7.99
CA GLY A 188 14.63 -0.56 -7.82
C GLY A 188 14.46 0.87 -7.25
N GLY A 189 13.28 1.20 -6.71
CA GLY A 189 13.00 2.52 -6.14
C GLY A 189 12.61 3.57 -7.19
N LEU A 190 12.11 3.14 -8.34
CA LEU A 190 11.57 4.02 -9.38
C LEU A 190 10.23 4.62 -8.92
N GLU A 191 9.31 3.76 -8.49
CA GLU A 191 8.02 4.13 -7.93
C GLU A 191 7.79 3.50 -6.55
N ILE A 192 8.38 2.34 -6.28
CA ILE A 192 8.20 1.55 -5.06
C ILE A 192 9.54 1.36 -4.37
N THR A 193 9.70 1.96 -3.18
CA THR A 193 10.90 1.76 -2.36
C THR A 193 10.93 0.41 -1.67
N GLU A 194 9.76 -0.19 -1.45
CA GLU A 194 9.65 -1.41 -0.69
C GLU A 194 8.31 -2.11 -0.89
N ALA A 195 8.32 -3.44 -0.82
CA ALA A 195 7.12 -4.27 -0.84
C ALA A 195 7.20 -5.30 0.30
N ARG A 196 6.17 -5.36 1.16
CA ARG A 196 6.17 -6.26 2.34
C ARG A 196 4.82 -6.95 2.52
N PHE A 197 4.89 -8.22 2.91
CA PHE A 197 3.79 -8.92 3.55
C PHE A 197 3.87 -8.73 5.06
N LEU A 198 2.76 -8.30 5.68
CA LEU A 198 2.56 -8.35 7.13
C LEU A 198 1.12 -8.80 7.42
N PRO A 199 0.83 -9.34 8.62
CA PRO A 199 -0.53 -9.50 9.09
C PRO A 199 -1.31 -8.17 8.97
N ALA A 200 -2.58 -8.24 8.61
CA ALA A 200 -3.41 -7.05 8.46
C ALA A 200 -3.55 -6.28 9.78
N SER A 201 -3.60 -6.99 10.91
CA SER A 201 -3.60 -6.37 12.24
C SER A 201 -2.35 -5.54 12.53
N GLU A 202 -1.18 -5.95 12.01
CA GLU A 202 0.06 -5.21 12.18
C GLU A 202 0.09 -3.96 11.29
N TRP A 203 -0.42 -4.03 10.06
CA TRP A 203 -0.62 -2.85 9.22
C TRP A 203 -1.56 -1.83 9.88
N LEU A 204 -2.65 -2.30 10.48
CA LEU A 204 -3.58 -1.46 11.23
C LEU A 204 -2.92 -0.83 12.46
N ARG A 205 -2.09 -1.59 13.18
CA ARG A 205 -1.32 -1.06 14.33
C ARG A 205 -0.39 0.06 13.90
N LEU A 206 0.35 -0.13 12.81
CA LEU A 206 1.24 0.88 12.24
C LEU A 206 0.46 2.13 11.79
N ALA A 207 -0.68 1.95 11.14
CA ALA A 207 -1.53 3.05 10.69
C ALA A 207 -2.10 3.85 11.88
N LYS A 208 -2.64 3.16 12.89
CA LYS A 208 -3.20 3.75 14.11
C LYS A 208 -2.16 4.54 14.90
N ASN A 209 -0.93 4.06 14.97
CA ASN A 209 0.16 4.75 15.65
C ASN A 209 0.77 5.90 14.84
N GLY A 210 0.37 6.08 13.57
CA GLY A 210 0.98 7.06 12.69
C GLY A 210 2.38 6.68 12.19
N ASP A 211 2.79 5.41 12.35
CA ASP A 211 4.10 4.91 11.91
C ASP A 211 4.19 4.87 10.37
N VAL A 212 3.06 4.67 9.68
CA VAL A 212 2.94 4.67 8.21
C VAL A 212 1.95 5.73 7.71
N ILE A 213 2.14 6.22 6.49
CA ILE A 213 1.12 6.99 5.77
C ILE A 213 0.18 5.98 5.14
N MET A 214 -1.09 5.99 5.52
CA MET A 214 -2.06 5.03 5.02
C MET A 214 -3.37 5.74 4.72
N PHE A 215 -3.89 5.56 3.51
CA PHE A 215 -5.14 6.20 3.11
C PHE A 215 -6.34 5.42 3.68
N PRO A 216 -7.51 6.10 3.83
CA PRO A 216 -8.70 5.48 4.42
C PRO A 216 -9.14 4.14 3.78
N PRO A 217 -9.13 3.96 2.45
CA PRO A 217 -9.50 2.68 1.84
C PRO A 217 -8.64 1.51 2.34
N GLN A 218 -7.32 1.72 2.48
CA GLN A 218 -6.36 0.70 2.87
C GLN A 218 -6.64 0.22 4.29
N ALA A 219 -6.70 1.15 5.25
CA ALA A 219 -7.00 0.82 6.65
C ALA A 219 -8.40 0.20 6.80
N PHE A 220 -9.37 0.69 6.04
CA PHE A 220 -10.74 0.18 6.10
C PHE A 220 -10.83 -1.28 5.64
N LEU A 221 -10.23 -1.62 4.51
CA LEU A 221 -10.29 -2.98 3.96
C LEU A 221 -9.40 -3.94 4.75
N LEU A 222 -8.25 -3.49 5.25
CA LEU A 222 -7.41 -4.26 6.19
C LEU A 222 -8.18 -4.64 7.45
N SER A 223 -9.10 -3.78 7.94
CA SER A 223 -9.88 -4.09 9.15
C SER A 223 -10.73 -5.36 9.01
N PHE A 224 -11.28 -5.62 7.82
CA PHE A 224 -12.01 -6.85 7.55
C PHE A 224 -11.07 -8.03 7.40
N VAL A 225 -9.97 -7.87 6.65
CA VAL A 225 -8.99 -8.94 6.50
C VAL A 225 -8.49 -9.41 7.88
N ALA A 226 -8.12 -8.48 8.76
CA ALA A 226 -7.70 -8.78 10.13
C ALA A 226 -8.82 -9.47 10.93
N GLN A 227 -10.07 -8.99 10.83
CA GLN A 227 -11.21 -9.56 11.54
C GLN A 227 -11.44 -11.04 11.19
N PHE A 228 -11.30 -11.41 9.92
CA PHE A 228 -11.62 -12.76 9.45
C PHE A 228 -10.43 -13.70 9.49
N LEU A 229 -9.24 -13.25 9.09
CA LEU A 229 -8.09 -14.13 8.91
C LEU A 229 -7.23 -14.29 10.17
N GLU A 230 -7.39 -13.40 11.14
CA GLU A 230 -6.56 -13.37 12.35
C GLU A 230 -7.39 -13.59 13.61
N ARG A 231 -6.71 -14.01 14.68
CA ARG A 231 -7.25 -14.14 16.03
C ARG A 231 -6.28 -13.49 17.01
N PRO A 232 -6.76 -12.71 18.00
CA PRO A 232 -5.89 -12.09 18.99
C PRO A 232 -5.03 -13.14 19.71
N GLY A 233 -3.71 -12.96 19.70
CA GLY A 233 -2.75 -13.82 20.40
C GLY A 233 -2.27 -15.06 19.61
N GLU A 234 -2.78 -15.32 18.41
CA GLU A 234 -2.26 -16.37 17.52
C GLU A 234 -1.09 -15.86 16.67
N SER A 235 -0.06 -16.70 16.48
CA SER A 235 0.98 -16.49 15.46
C SER A 235 0.48 -16.96 14.10
N ALA A 236 0.77 -16.22 13.02
CA ALA A 236 0.44 -16.63 11.65
C ALA A 236 1.04 -17.99 11.26
N THR A 237 2.18 -18.37 11.86
CA THR A 237 2.83 -19.68 11.65
C THR A 237 2.12 -20.86 12.33
N ALA A 238 1.14 -20.60 13.20
CA ALA A 238 0.45 -21.62 13.97
C ALA A 238 -0.91 -22.03 13.36
N VAL A 239 -1.36 -21.35 12.30
CA VAL A 239 -2.69 -21.60 11.69
C VAL A 239 -2.60 -22.78 10.72
N SER A 240 -3.39 -23.83 10.93
CA SER A 240 -3.43 -24.98 10.02
C SER A 240 -4.00 -24.60 8.64
N LYS A 241 -3.70 -25.40 7.63
CA LYS A 241 -4.24 -25.21 6.27
C LYS A 241 -5.77 -25.25 6.26
N GLU A 242 -6.36 -26.17 7.02
CA GLU A 242 -7.81 -26.35 7.13
C GLU A 242 -8.46 -25.10 7.75
N GLU A 243 -7.87 -24.59 8.83
CA GLU A 243 -8.36 -23.39 9.50
C GLU A 243 -8.18 -22.15 8.62
N SER A 244 -7.04 -22.01 7.93
CA SER A 244 -6.80 -20.94 6.98
C SER A 244 -7.83 -20.98 5.83
N THR A 245 -8.13 -22.17 5.30
CA THR A 245 -9.16 -22.38 4.27
C THR A 245 -10.53 -21.91 4.76
N ARG A 246 -10.91 -22.29 5.98
CA ARG A 246 -12.17 -21.89 6.61
C ARG A 246 -12.25 -20.37 6.77
N ARG A 247 -11.23 -19.73 7.32
CA ARG A 247 -11.19 -18.26 7.53
C ARG A 247 -11.29 -17.49 6.21
N ARG A 248 -10.62 -17.96 5.16
CA ARG A 248 -10.72 -17.37 3.81
C ARG A 248 -12.13 -17.49 3.24
N ALA A 249 -12.75 -18.66 3.38
CA ALA A 249 -14.14 -18.88 2.96
C ALA A 249 -15.12 -17.97 3.73
N GLU A 250 -14.92 -17.78 5.04
CA GLU A 250 -15.70 -16.84 5.85
C GLU A 250 -15.56 -15.39 5.36
N LEU A 251 -14.33 -14.94 5.04
CA LEU A 251 -14.09 -13.61 4.47
C LEU A 251 -14.79 -13.44 3.12
N VAL A 252 -14.71 -14.44 2.22
CA VAL A 252 -15.40 -14.40 0.92
C VAL A 252 -16.92 -14.38 1.11
N GLY A 253 -17.44 -15.21 2.02
CA GLY A 253 -18.86 -15.20 2.37
C GLY A 253 -19.32 -13.83 2.89
N PHE A 254 -18.49 -13.17 3.69
CA PHE A 254 -18.74 -11.80 4.15
C PHE A 254 -18.77 -10.79 3.00
N VAL A 255 -17.84 -10.85 2.06
CA VAL A 255 -17.77 -9.93 0.91
C VAL A 255 -19.04 -10.00 0.05
N HIS A 256 -19.61 -11.19 -0.11
CA HIS A 256 -20.88 -11.40 -0.82
C HIS A 256 -22.14 -11.19 0.05
N SER A 257 -21.97 -10.85 1.34
CA SER A 257 -23.07 -10.60 2.27
C SER A 257 -23.42 -9.11 2.36
N GLY A 258 -24.61 -8.82 2.88
CA GLY A 258 -25.11 -7.46 3.08
C GLY A 258 -26.14 -7.04 2.02
N SER A 259 -26.70 -5.84 2.17
CA SER A 259 -27.64 -5.26 1.21
C SER A 259 -27.34 -3.76 1.02
N PRO A 260 -26.64 -3.36 -0.07
CA PRO A 260 -26.06 -4.23 -1.09
C PRO A 260 -24.86 -5.05 -0.54
N PRO A 261 -24.45 -6.13 -1.22
CA PRO A 261 -23.22 -6.84 -0.88
C PRO A 261 -22.01 -5.90 -0.97
N TRP A 262 -20.89 -6.23 -0.31
CA TRP A 262 -19.71 -5.37 -0.34
C TRP A 262 -19.22 -5.13 -1.75
N THR A 263 -19.29 -6.17 -2.60
CA THR A 263 -18.94 -6.13 -4.03
C THR A 263 -19.59 -4.96 -4.79
N ASP A 264 -20.76 -4.51 -4.32
CA ASP A 264 -21.58 -3.50 -4.96
C ASP A 264 -21.62 -2.19 -4.16
N LYS A 265 -20.74 -2.02 -3.17
CA LYS A 265 -20.59 -0.78 -2.40
C LYS A 265 -19.66 0.20 -3.09
N PHE A 266 -20.16 1.42 -3.27
CA PHE A 266 -19.45 2.55 -3.86
C PHE A 266 -19.25 3.62 -2.79
N ILE A 267 -18.00 4.02 -2.55
CA ILE A 267 -17.64 4.85 -1.39
C ILE A 267 -16.81 6.05 -1.86
N SER A 268 -17.31 7.26 -1.60
CA SER A 268 -16.57 8.52 -1.67
C SER A 268 -16.55 9.14 -0.26
N PRO A 269 -15.46 8.97 0.51
CA PRO A 269 -15.42 9.42 1.91
C PRO A 269 -15.62 10.93 2.06
N THR A 270 -16.46 11.33 3.02
CA THR A 270 -16.73 12.75 3.29
C THR A 270 -16.55 13.04 4.77
N THR A 271 -15.84 14.12 5.09
CA THR A 271 -15.67 14.57 6.48
C THR A 271 -17.00 15.07 7.04
N ILE A 272 -17.44 14.52 8.17
CA ILE A 272 -18.65 14.94 8.89
C ILE A 272 -18.36 15.74 10.16
N GLY A 273 -17.10 15.76 10.60
CA GLY A 273 -16.68 16.44 11.81
C GLY A 273 -15.30 16.00 12.26
N HIS A 274 -14.96 16.32 13.50
CA HIS A 274 -13.71 15.91 14.13
C HIS A 274 -14.01 15.24 15.47
N ALA A 275 -13.24 14.21 15.80
CA ALA A 275 -13.22 13.58 17.11
C ALA A 275 -12.54 14.51 18.13
N THR A 276 -12.68 14.19 19.41
CA THR A 276 -12.12 14.97 20.53
C THR A 276 -10.59 15.07 20.50
N ASP A 277 -9.91 14.09 19.88
CA ASP A 277 -8.46 14.06 19.65
C ASP A 277 -8.01 14.80 18.37
N GLY A 278 -8.94 15.49 17.70
CA GLY A 278 -8.70 16.29 16.50
C GLY A 278 -8.64 15.50 15.20
N ARG A 279 -8.83 14.18 15.20
CA ARG A 279 -8.94 13.39 13.95
C ARG A 279 -10.23 13.74 13.21
N SER A 280 -10.18 13.86 11.89
CA SER A 280 -11.37 13.98 11.05
C SER A 280 -12.16 12.67 11.05
N ILE A 281 -13.48 12.75 11.12
CA ILE A 281 -14.39 11.61 11.03
C ILE A 281 -14.96 11.57 9.61
N LEU A 282 -14.68 10.51 8.87
CA LEU A 282 -15.14 10.29 7.51
C LEU A 282 -16.35 9.34 7.51
N ARG A 283 -17.49 9.81 6.99
CA ARG A 283 -18.62 8.94 6.65
C ARG A 283 -18.31 8.17 5.36
N LEU A 284 -18.91 6.99 5.21
CA LEU A 284 -18.64 6.09 4.08
C LEU A 284 -19.90 5.78 3.24
N ASP A 285 -21.05 6.35 3.56
CA ASP A 285 -22.33 6.10 2.87
C ASP A 285 -22.56 6.95 1.62
N TYR A 286 -21.73 7.98 1.43
CA TYR A 286 -21.78 8.82 0.23
C TYR A 286 -21.07 8.13 -0.95
N VAL A 287 -21.69 8.14 -2.13
CA VAL A 287 -21.18 7.47 -3.35
C VAL A 287 -20.39 8.39 -4.27
N GLY A 288 -20.32 9.69 -3.98
CA GLY A 288 -19.71 10.69 -4.85
C GLY A 288 -20.72 11.39 -5.76
N PRO A 289 -20.38 12.58 -6.30
CA PRO A 289 -21.28 13.32 -7.18
C PRO A 289 -21.50 12.60 -8.52
N GLU A 290 -20.54 11.80 -8.98
CA GLU A 290 -20.63 11.07 -10.26
C GLU A 290 -21.76 10.04 -10.27
N LEU A 291 -22.04 9.44 -9.11
CA LEU A 291 -23.03 8.38 -8.95
C LEU A 291 -24.28 8.87 -8.19
N GLN A 292 -24.39 10.18 -7.97
CA GLN A 292 -25.53 10.78 -7.30
C GLN A 292 -26.82 10.51 -8.09
N GLY A 293 -27.84 9.93 -7.43
CA GLY A 293 -29.10 9.56 -8.08
C GLY A 293 -29.10 8.18 -8.74
N SER A 294 -27.97 7.47 -8.75
CA SER A 294 -27.92 6.06 -9.11
C SER A 294 -28.47 5.15 -7.99
N ALA A 295 -28.62 3.87 -8.28
CA ALA A 295 -29.01 2.86 -7.28
C ALA A 295 -27.83 2.40 -6.38
N LYS A 296 -26.59 2.83 -6.67
CA LYS A 296 -25.39 2.44 -5.92
C LYS A 296 -25.45 3.03 -4.51
N LYS A 297 -24.87 2.34 -3.52
CA LYS A 297 -24.87 2.76 -2.11
C LYS A 297 -23.50 2.59 -1.49
N GLY A 298 -23.18 3.44 -0.51
CA GLY A 298 -21.99 3.29 0.31
C GLY A 298 -22.22 2.44 1.57
N GLU A 299 -21.41 2.70 2.60
CA GLU A 299 -21.44 2.01 3.90
C GLU A 299 -21.91 2.95 5.04
N PRO A 300 -23.13 2.78 5.58
CA PRO A 300 -23.69 3.68 6.59
C PRO A 300 -23.35 3.34 8.04
N ASP A 301 -22.90 2.12 8.35
CA ASP A 301 -22.70 1.68 9.73
C ASP A 301 -21.29 1.96 10.26
N ARG A 302 -20.39 2.43 9.39
CA ARG A 302 -18.97 2.60 9.70
C ARG A 302 -18.43 3.96 9.29
N VAL A 303 -17.42 4.39 10.03
CA VAL A 303 -16.65 5.60 9.77
C VAL A 303 -15.16 5.31 9.83
N VAL A 304 -14.36 6.18 9.21
CA VAL A 304 -12.90 6.19 9.37
C VAL A 304 -12.49 7.47 10.10
N LEU A 305 -11.72 7.32 11.17
CA LEU A 305 -11.04 8.42 11.84
C LEU A 305 -9.64 8.56 11.24
N VAL A 306 -9.22 9.77 10.92
CA VAL A 306 -7.92 10.04 10.31
C VAL A 306 -7.38 11.41 10.71
N ARG A 307 -6.07 11.49 10.96
CA ARG A 307 -5.36 12.76 11.07
C ARG A 307 -4.74 13.09 9.72
N PHE A 308 -5.22 14.16 9.07
CA PHE A 308 -4.60 14.66 7.85
C PHE A 308 -3.38 15.53 8.20
N CYS A 309 -2.18 15.03 7.90
CA CYS A 309 -0.92 15.77 8.01
C CYS A 309 -0.46 16.26 6.63
N LYS A 310 0.54 17.15 6.60
CA LYS A 310 1.10 17.68 5.34
C LYS A 310 1.67 16.56 4.45
N GLU A 311 2.30 15.57 5.06
CA GLU A 311 2.87 14.40 4.40
C GLU A 311 1.82 13.37 3.96
N GLY A 312 0.58 13.44 4.49
CA GLY A 312 -0.49 12.49 4.19
C GLY A 312 -1.26 12.04 5.44
N PRO A 313 -2.24 11.14 5.27
CA PRO A 313 -3.05 10.62 6.36
C PRO A 313 -2.25 9.74 7.34
N ARG A 314 -2.39 10.04 8.63
CA ARG A 314 -1.78 9.36 9.78
C ARG A 314 -2.86 9.04 10.82
N GLU A 315 -2.53 8.17 11.78
CA GLU A 315 -3.41 7.80 12.91
C GLU A 315 -4.80 7.32 12.43
N VAL A 316 -4.80 6.45 11.42
CA VAL A 316 -6.03 5.99 10.75
C VAL A 316 -6.65 4.82 11.49
N GLU A 317 -7.95 4.91 11.77
CA GLU A 317 -8.69 3.90 12.53
C GLU A 317 -10.14 3.77 12.04
N THR A 318 -10.66 2.55 11.98
CA THR A 318 -12.07 2.28 11.64
C THR A 318 -12.93 2.23 12.90
N SER A 319 -14.14 2.77 12.84
CA SER A 319 -15.12 2.69 13.94
C SER A 319 -16.54 2.49 13.43
N THR A 320 -17.47 2.19 14.33
CA THR A 320 -18.90 2.14 14.02
C THR A 320 -19.53 3.52 14.24
N THR A 321 -20.59 3.84 13.50
CA THR A 321 -21.34 5.08 13.69
C THR A 321 -21.98 5.17 15.08
N LYS A 322 -22.42 4.03 15.64
CA LYS A 322 -23.01 3.95 16.98
C LYS A 322 -22.04 4.32 18.11
N ASN A 323 -20.77 3.92 18.00
CA ASN A 323 -19.74 4.26 19.00
C ASN A 323 -19.35 5.75 18.96
N GLN A 324 -19.65 6.43 17.85
CA GLN A 324 -19.48 7.87 17.69
C GLN A 324 -20.77 8.63 18.08
N ALA A 325 -21.94 8.00 18.10
CA ALA A 325 -23.23 8.65 18.32
C ALA A 325 -23.57 8.98 19.80
N SER A 326 -22.64 9.59 20.56
CA SER A 326 -23.02 10.41 21.73
C SER A 326 -23.20 11.86 21.27
N PRO A 327 -24.45 12.34 21.02
CA PRO A 327 -24.68 13.64 20.39
C PRO A 327 -24.25 14.83 21.25
N SER A 328 -23.92 14.62 22.52
CA SER A 328 -23.51 15.65 23.48
C SER A 328 -22.02 16.00 23.44
N GLN A 329 -21.20 15.32 22.62
CA GLN A 329 -19.75 15.58 22.54
C GLN A 329 -19.28 16.30 21.28
N TYR A 330 -20.19 16.57 20.33
CA TYR A 330 -19.84 17.30 19.11
C TYR A 330 -19.93 18.80 19.34
N ARG A 331 -18.79 19.45 19.59
CA ARG A 331 -18.71 20.90 19.48
C ARG A 331 -18.73 21.26 17.99
N LEU A 332 -19.88 21.66 17.48
CA LEU A 332 -19.98 22.43 16.24
C LEU A 332 -19.24 23.75 16.48
N LEU A 333 -17.95 23.79 16.15
CA LEU A 333 -17.24 25.06 16.04
C LEU A 333 -17.65 25.69 14.70
N PRO A 334 -18.22 26.91 14.69
CA PRO A 334 -18.51 27.60 13.44
C PRO A 334 -17.20 27.84 12.70
N GLY A 335 -17.25 27.65 11.38
CA GLY A 335 -16.09 27.77 10.50
C GLY A 335 -15.42 29.13 10.66
N ASN A 336 -14.20 29.12 11.22
CA ASN A 336 -13.31 30.25 11.18
C ASN A 336 -12.08 29.88 10.34
N SER A 337 -11.88 30.66 9.30
CA SER A 337 -10.66 30.74 8.50
C SER A 337 -9.50 31.21 9.38
N HIS A 338 -8.80 30.28 10.05
CA HIS A 338 -7.58 30.60 10.78
C HIS A 338 -6.33 30.19 10.01
N LYS A 339 -5.60 31.23 9.58
CA LYS A 339 -4.21 31.20 9.13
C LYS A 339 -3.36 30.38 10.09
N PHE A 340 -2.57 29.45 9.54
CA PHE A 340 -1.57 28.68 10.28
C PHE A 340 -0.62 29.62 11.04
N ALA A 341 -0.62 29.55 12.38
CA ALA A 341 0.38 30.22 13.20
C ALA A 341 1.71 29.47 13.09
N LYS A 342 2.78 30.17 12.67
CA LYS A 342 4.15 29.66 12.62
C LYS A 342 4.84 29.91 13.97
N MET A 343 5.66 28.98 14.42
CA MET A 343 6.44 29.11 15.67
C MET A 343 7.68 29.98 15.41
N GLU A 344 7.79 31.09 16.13
CA GLU A 344 8.90 32.05 16.07
C GLU A 344 9.71 31.97 17.37
N ASN A 345 11.04 32.03 17.28
CA ASN A 345 11.88 32.20 18.46
C ASN A 345 11.83 33.67 18.97
N GLU A 346 12.45 33.97 20.12
CA GLU A 346 12.45 35.32 20.74
C GLU A 346 13.02 36.45 19.85
N GLN A 347 13.60 36.11 18.70
CA GLN A 347 14.16 37.04 17.71
C GLN A 347 13.25 37.21 16.49
N GLY A 348 12.00 36.69 16.53
CA GLY A 348 11.03 36.78 15.44
C GLY A 348 11.40 35.93 14.22
N LYS A 349 12.31 34.96 14.38
CA LYS A 349 12.71 34.07 13.30
C LYS A 349 11.90 32.79 13.37
N ILE A 350 11.24 32.45 12.26
CA ILE A 350 10.54 31.17 12.09
C ILE A 350 11.57 30.05 12.20
N VAL A 351 11.43 29.19 13.22
CA VAL A 351 12.33 28.05 13.45
C VAL A 351 11.60 26.74 13.16
N ASP A 352 12.27 25.88 12.39
CA ASP A 352 11.71 24.60 11.93
C ASP A 352 11.57 23.57 13.06
N LEU A 353 10.56 22.71 12.90
CA LEU A 353 10.19 21.62 13.80
C LEU A 353 11.38 20.67 14.01
N TYR A 354 11.69 20.33 15.27
CA TYR A 354 12.69 19.32 15.64
C TYR A 354 12.42 18.00 14.89
N VAL A 355 13.26 17.65 13.91
CA VAL A 355 13.23 16.35 13.24
C VAL A 355 13.87 15.32 14.19
N PRO A 356 13.10 14.38 14.77
CA PRO A 356 13.65 13.46 15.75
C PRO A 356 14.62 12.47 15.09
N ARG A 357 15.80 12.31 15.70
CA ARG A 357 16.82 11.34 15.27
C ARG A 357 16.25 9.91 15.36
N LYS A 358 16.48 9.10 14.33
CA LYS A 358 16.02 7.71 14.25
C LYS A 358 17.21 6.74 14.25
N CYS A 359 16.99 5.55 14.79
CA CYS A 359 17.97 4.47 14.76
C CYS A 359 18.14 3.96 13.31
N SER A 360 19.36 3.96 12.80
CA SER A 360 19.70 3.49 11.45
C SER A 360 19.38 2.01 11.23
N ALA A 361 19.42 1.19 12.30
CA ALA A 361 19.17 -0.25 12.22
C ALA A 361 17.67 -0.62 12.32
N THR A 362 16.90 0.08 13.14
CA THR A 362 15.50 -0.30 13.47
C THR A 362 14.47 0.77 13.11
N ASN A 363 14.92 1.92 12.61
CA ASN A 363 14.12 3.12 12.31
C ASN A 363 13.30 3.67 13.51
N ARG A 364 13.52 3.14 14.72
CA ARG A 364 12.89 3.64 15.95
C ARG A 364 13.39 5.03 16.28
N ILE A 365 12.48 5.89 16.74
CA ILE A 365 12.83 7.22 17.24
C ILE A 365 13.75 7.09 18.46
N ILE A 366 14.90 7.75 18.41
CA ILE A 366 15.80 7.93 19.55
C ILE A 366 15.21 9.05 20.42
N LYS A 367 14.57 8.66 21.52
CA LYS A 367 13.95 9.59 22.48
C LYS A 367 15.04 10.36 23.23
N ALA A 368 14.72 11.57 23.70
CA ALA A 368 15.67 12.40 24.47
C ALA A 368 16.21 11.73 25.76
N LYS A 369 15.48 10.74 26.30
CA LYS A 369 15.87 9.96 27.50
C LYS A 369 16.64 8.68 27.18
N ASP A 370 16.95 8.42 25.91
CA ASP A 370 17.72 7.24 25.50
C ASP A 370 19.23 7.51 25.66
N HIS A 371 19.69 7.53 26.91
CA HIS A 371 21.10 7.75 27.28
C HIS A 371 22.04 6.64 26.80
N ALA A 372 21.48 5.50 26.41
CA ALA A 372 22.21 4.39 25.81
C ALA A 372 22.26 4.49 24.28
N SER A 373 21.72 5.53 23.64
CA SER A 373 21.91 5.72 22.20
C SER A 373 23.33 6.20 21.88
N VAL A 374 23.83 5.86 20.68
CA VAL A 374 25.13 6.31 20.17
C VAL A 374 24.99 6.73 18.72
N GLN A 375 25.83 7.67 18.30
CA GLN A 375 25.98 8.06 16.91
C GLN A 375 27.43 7.80 16.50
N ILE A 376 27.60 6.96 15.49
CA ILE A 376 28.89 6.55 14.94
C ILE A 376 29.05 7.28 13.61
N SER A 377 30.06 8.13 13.50
CA SER A 377 30.37 8.85 12.26
C SER A 377 31.62 8.24 11.64
N ILE A 378 31.48 7.67 10.45
CA ILE A 378 32.55 7.07 9.66
C ILE A 378 33.04 8.10 8.64
N ALA A 379 34.29 8.51 8.80
CA ALA A 379 34.95 9.46 7.92
C ALA A 379 35.20 8.87 6.54
N LYS A 380 34.75 9.54 5.48
CA LYS A 380 35.13 9.18 4.11
C LYS A 380 36.53 9.70 3.81
N VAL A 381 37.39 8.82 3.30
CA VAL A 381 38.76 9.16 2.93
C VAL A 381 38.97 9.04 1.42
N ASP A 382 39.89 9.85 0.90
CA ASP A 382 40.33 9.75 -0.49
C ASP A 382 41.31 8.57 -0.68
N GLU A 383 41.77 8.38 -1.91
CA GLU A 383 42.73 7.34 -2.30
C GLU A 383 44.07 7.40 -1.55
N ASN A 384 44.41 8.55 -0.96
CA ASN A 384 45.60 8.76 -0.15
C ASN A 384 45.32 8.62 1.35
N GLY A 385 44.12 8.18 1.73
CA GLY A 385 43.69 8.04 3.11
C GLY A 385 43.42 9.37 3.82
N ARG A 386 43.28 10.48 3.08
CA ARG A 386 42.98 11.80 3.67
C ARG A 386 41.49 12.00 3.80
N TYR A 387 41.07 12.54 4.93
CA TYR A 387 39.67 12.84 5.18
C TYR A 387 39.12 13.84 4.16
N THR A 388 37.99 13.50 3.54
CA THR A 388 37.35 14.26 2.45
C THR A 388 36.44 15.39 2.94
N GLY A 389 36.19 15.50 4.24
CA GLY A 389 35.21 16.44 4.80
C GLY A 389 33.81 15.84 4.97
N GLU A 390 33.55 14.66 4.43
CA GLU A 390 32.26 13.97 4.51
C GLU A 390 32.26 12.79 5.49
N ASN A 391 31.16 12.64 6.24
CA ASN A 391 30.94 11.51 7.13
C ASN A 391 29.69 10.72 6.75
N GLN A 392 29.77 9.39 6.80
CA GLN A 392 28.59 8.54 6.90
C GLN A 392 28.22 8.37 8.37
N VAL A 393 26.95 8.57 8.73
CA VAL A 393 26.52 8.57 10.13
C VAL A 393 25.51 7.45 10.39
N TYR A 394 25.78 6.62 11.39
CA TYR A 394 24.88 5.60 11.90
C TYR A 394 24.46 5.94 13.33
N ALA A 395 23.15 6.03 13.57
CA ALA A 395 22.61 6.21 14.91
C ALA A 395 22.04 4.88 15.42
N LEU A 396 22.49 4.40 16.57
CA LEU A 396 21.96 3.18 17.19
C LEU A 396 21.24 3.54 18.48
N CYS A 397 19.97 3.16 18.61
CA CYS A 397 19.21 3.37 19.84
C CYS A 397 19.64 2.41 20.95
N GLY A 398 19.38 2.79 22.21
CA GLY A 398 19.74 2.01 23.38
C GLY A 398 19.12 0.62 23.40
N PHE A 399 17.97 0.42 22.74
CA PHE A 399 17.35 -0.90 22.58
C PHE A 399 18.25 -1.89 21.83
N VAL A 400 18.87 -1.48 20.72
CA VAL A 400 19.77 -2.34 19.94
C VAL A 400 21.05 -2.63 20.74
N ARG A 401 21.54 -1.63 21.49
CA ARG A 401 22.72 -1.78 22.35
C ARG A 401 22.48 -2.70 23.54
N ALA A 402 21.30 -2.63 24.17
CA ALA A 402 20.94 -3.48 25.30
C ALA A 402 20.82 -4.97 24.93
N ARG A 403 20.53 -5.29 23.66
CA ARG A 403 20.43 -6.67 23.15
C ARG A 403 21.76 -7.24 22.66
N GLY A 404 22.84 -6.45 22.66
CA GLY A 404 24.13 -6.86 22.09
C GLY A 404 24.15 -6.92 20.55
N GLU A 405 23.10 -6.45 19.88
CA GLU A 405 22.91 -6.55 18.42
C GLU A 405 23.60 -5.41 17.65
N SER A 406 24.40 -4.58 18.31
CA SER A 406 24.95 -3.35 17.71
C SER A 406 26.03 -3.62 16.68
N ASP A 407 26.86 -4.62 16.92
CA ASP A 407 27.94 -5.01 16.00
C ASP A 407 27.37 -5.58 14.69
N ASP A 408 26.48 -6.57 14.79
CA ASP A 408 25.75 -7.15 13.66
C ASP A 408 24.96 -6.09 12.87
N SER A 409 24.26 -5.20 13.58
CA SER A 409 23.54 -4.10 12.94
C SER A 409 24.47 -3.16 12.17
N LEU A 410 25.63 -2.82 12.72
CA LEU A 410 26.60 -1.94 12.06
C LEU A 410 27.22 -2.64 10.84
N ASN A 411 27.57 -3.92 10.95
CA ASN A 411 28.11 -4.71 9.84
C ASN A 411 27.12 -4.79 8.67
N ARG A 412 25.85 -5.06 8.94
CA ARG A 412 24.79 -5.09 7.93
C ARG A 412 24.62 -3.74 7.23
N LEU A 413 24.60 -2.66 8.02
CA LEU A 413 24.46 -1.29 7.49
C LEU A 413 25.67 -0.90 6.63
N ALA A 414 26.88 -1.21 7.09
CA ALA A 414 28.12 -0.93 6.37
C ALA A 414 28.24 -1.78 5.10
N GLN A 415 27.76 -3.02 5.09
CA GLN A 415 27.70 -3.86 3.89
C GLN A 415 26.70 -3.33 2.86
N ARG A 416 25.49 -2.96 3.32
CA ARG A 416 24.46 -2.32 2.45
C ARG A 416 24.99 -1.05 1.79
N ASP A 417 25.73 -0.25 2.55
CA ASP A 417 26.26 1.03 2.07
C ASP A 417 27.62 0.86 1.35
N GLY A 418 28.08 -0.39 1.13
CA GLY A 418 29.26 -0.72 0.31
C GLY A 418 30.60 -0.53 1.02
N PHE A 419 30.63 -0.29 2.32
CA PHE A 419 31.85 -0.13 3.11
C PHE A 419 32.49 -1.44 3.55
N LEU A 420 31.71 -2.54 3.61
CA LEU A 420 32.21 -3.89 3.91
C LEU A 420 31.87 -4.86 2.78
N LYS A 421 32.84 -5.70 2.39
CA LYS A 421 32.60 -6.84 1.49
C LYS A 421 32.00 -8.00 2.29
N ASN A 422 31.15 -8.82 1.66
CA ASN A 422 30.39 -9.92 2.29
C ASN A 422 31.20 -10.67 3.37
N ILE A 423 30.90 -10.40 4.64
CA ILE A 423 31.44 -11.15 5.77
C ILE A 423 30.39 -12.21 6.11
N THR A 424 30.65 -13.45 5.75
CA THR A 424 29.91 -14.60 6.28
C THR A 424 30.25 -14.71 7.75
N ILE A 425 29.36 -14.26 8.64
CA ILE A 425 29.47 -14.54 10.07
C ILE A 425 29.22 -16.04 10.23
N LYS A 426 30.25 -16.79 10.64
CA LYS A 426 30.17 -18.22 10.97
C LYS A 426 29.51 -18.44 12.32
#